data_AF-A0A7V8ZDA2-F1
#
_entry.id   AF-A0A7V8ZDA2-F1
#
_cell.length_a   1.000
_cell.length_b   1.000
_cell.length_c   1.000
_cell.angle_alpha   90.00
_cell.angle_beta   90.00
_cell.angle_gamma   90.00
#
_symmetry.space_group_name_H-M   'P 1'
#
loop_
_entity.id
_entity.type
_entity.pdbx_description
1 polymer ?
#
loop_
_entity_poly.entity_id
_entity_poly.type
_entity_poly.pdbx_seq_one_letter_code
_entity_poly.pdbx_strand_id
1 'polypeptide(L)' 'FEFYEGAGHAFFNDTDRLGTYDEQAAKQSWERTLAFLRDKLA' A
#
# COMPACT_ATOMS: atom_id res chain seq x y z
N PHE A 1 2.06 -12.73 -2.13
CA PHE A 1 0.76 -12.08 -2.41
C PHE A 1 0.21 -11.63 -1.08
N GLU A 2 -0.25 -10.38 -0.99
CA GLU A 2 -0.87 -9.83 0.23
C GLU A 2 -2.28 -9.34 -0.10
N PHE A 3 -3.23 -9.66 0.77
CA PHE A 3 -4.58 -9.11 0.73
C PHE A 3 -4.76 -8.13 1.88
N TYR A 4 -5.13 -6.89 1.58
CA TYR A 4 -5.38 -5.84 2.56
C TYR A 4 -6.87 -5.82 2.88
N GLU A 5 -7.25 -6.51 3.96
CA GLU A 5 -8.66 -6.64 4.36
C GLU A 5 -9.26 -5.25 4.66
N GLY A 6 -10.46 -4.98 4.11
CA GLY A 6 -11.12 -3.69 4.24
C GLY A 6 -10.66 -2.61 3.26
N ALA A 7 -9.49 -2.74 2.65
CA ALA A 7 -8.97 -1.75 1.70
C ALA A 7 -9.62 -1.89 0.31
N GLY A 8 -10.09 -0.77 -0.25
CA GLY A 8 -10.67 -0.68 -1.59
C GLY A 8 -9.64 -0.52 -2.72
N HIS A 9 -10.10 -0.50 -3.97
CA HIS A 9 -9.25 -0.10 -5.08
C HIS A 9 -8.69 1.30 -4.85
N ALA A 10 -7.41 1.51 -5.18
CA ALA A 10 -6.69 2.76 -4.98
C ALA A 10 -6.53 3.22 -3.51
N PHE A 11 -6.47 2.28 -2.56
CA PHE A 11 -6.25 2.61 -1.13
C PHE A 11 -4.96 3.38 -0.83
N PHE A 12 -3.98 3.35 -1.73
CA PHE A 12 -2.71 4.08 -1.58
C PHE A 12 -2.81 5.57 -1.96
N ASN A 13 -3.86 5.98 -2.68
CA ASN A 13 -3.96 7.33 -3.23
C ASN A 13 -4.53 8.30 -2.20
N ASP A 14 -3.65 9.05 -1.53
CA ASP A 14 -3.96 10.03 -0.47
C ASP A 14 -4.67 11.30 -0.95
N THR A 15 -4.74 11.56 -2.27
CA THR A 15 -5.65 12.58 -2.81
C THR A 15 -7.12 12.16 -2.65
N ASP A 16 -7.35 10.87 -2.45
CA ASP A 16 -8.60 10.26 -2.02
C ASP A 16 -9.86 10.67 -2.80
N ARG A 17 -9.75 10.82 -4.13
CA ARG A 17 -10.89 11.17 -5.00
C ARG A 17 -12.03 10.15 -4.96
N LEU A 18 -11.74 8.92 -4.53
CA LEU A 18 -12.71 7.82 -4.47
C LEU A 18 -13.23 7.57 -3.04
N GLY A 19 -12.68 8.22 -2.01
CA GLY A 19 -13.04 7.98 -0.61
C GLY A 19 -12.60 6.60 -0.10
N THR A 20 -11.54 6.05 -0.68
CA THR A 20 -11.04 4.69 -0.44
C THR A 20 -9.62 4.67 0.13
N TYR A 21 -9.01 5.83 0.36
CA TYR A 21 -7.69 5.93 0.98
C TYR A 21 -7.70 5.25 2.34
N ASP A 22 -6.73 4.36 2.54
CA ASP A 22 -6.51 3.66 3.80
C ASP A 22 -5.04 3.83 4.16
N GLU A 23 -4.78 4.73 5.12
CA GLU A 23 -3.44 5.06 5.59
C GLU A 23 -2.70 3.82 6.11
N GLN A 24 -3.40 2.92 6.78
CA GLN A 24 -2.81 1.73 7.39
C GLN A 24 -2.37 0.74 6.30
N ALA A 25 -3.22 0.49 5.31
CA ALA A 25 -2.90 -0.37 4.18
C ALA A 25 -1.81 0.27 3.29
N ALA A 26 -1.88 1.58 3.05
CA ALA A 26 -0.90 2.33 2.28
C ALA A 26 0.49 2.18 2.90
N LYS A 27 0.64 2.50 4.18
CA LYS A 27 1.92 2.40 4.90
C LYS A 27 2.48 0.98 4.88
N GLN A 28 1.66 -0.03 5.22
CA GLN A 28 2.10 -1.43 5.22
C GLN A 28 2.56 -1.89 3.83
N SER A 29 1.83 -1.53 2.78
CA SER A 29 2.20 -1.88 1.41
C SER A 29 3.50 -1.20 0.96
N TRP A 30 3.74 0.04 1.41
CA TRP A 30 4.96 0.78 1.11
C TRP A 30 6.19 0.15 1.78
N GLU A 31 6.10 -0.16 3.07
CA GLU A 31 7.19 -0.79 3.82
C GLU A 31 7.60 -2.13 3.19
N ARG A 32 6.62 -2.94 2.80
CA ARG A 32 6.85 -4.22 2.10
C ARG A 32 7.47 -4.04 0.72
N THR A 33 7.02 -3.02 -0.03
CA THR A 33 7.58 -2.68 -1.34
C THR A 33 9.05 -2.29 -1.20
N LEU A 34 9.39 -1.42 -0.26
CA LEU A 34 10.77 -1.02 0.00
C LEU A 34 11.63 -2.20 0.47
N ALA A 35 11.11 -3.07 1.34
CA ALA A 35 11.81 -4.27 1.78
C ALA A 35 12.14 -5.21 0.61
N PHE A 36 11.16 -5.43 -0.28
CA PHE A 36 11.36 -6.22 -1.49
C PHE A 36 12.43 -5.61 -2.42
N LEU A 37 12.35 -4.30 -2.68
CA LEU A 37 13.31 -3.63 -3.55
C LEU A 37 14.73 -3.65 -2.96
N ARG A 38 14.87 -3.47 -1.64
CA ARG A 38 16.17 -3.60 -0.95
C ARG A 38 16.75 -5.01 -1.06
N ASP A 39 15.92 -6.05 -0.95
CA ASP A 39 16.37 -7.44 -1.09
C ASP A 39 16.80 -7.79 -2.53
N LYS A 40 16.18 -7.17 -3.54
CA LYS A 40 16.41 -7.53 -4.96
C LYS A 40 17.37 -6.63 -5.71
N LEU A 41 17.62 -5.41 -5.24
CA LEU A 41 18.39 -4.38 -5.96
C LEU A 41 19.61 -3.86 -5.20
N ALA A 42 19.90 -4.37 -3.99
CA ALA A 42 21.09 -4.01 -3.22
C ALA A 42 22.34 -4.78 -3.65
#